data_AF-A0A932JTD0-F1
#
_entry.id   AF-A0A932JTD0-F1
#
_cell.length_a   1.000
_cell.length_b   1.000
_cell.length_c   1.000
_cell.angle_alpha   90.00
_cell.angle_beta   90.00
_cell.angle_gamma   90.00
#
_symmetry.space_group_name_H-M   'P 1'
#
loop_
_entity.id
_entity.type
_entity.pdbx_description
1 polymer ?
#
loop_
_entity_poly.entity_id
_entity_poly.type
_entity_poly.pdbx_seq_one_letter_code
_entity_poly.pdbx_strand_id
1 'polypeptide(L)'
;MSDRARKAYDGAVTVLRGALRGGVTRIRRSSAQLREAAAALAGAGEEDDQGLLRAAMMSTAECPLYGHGVNTACYTLAVTAGLGVRPAVRTELAAHALTLDAVLAAGRGVEWLPGMPLEALDRDVHPDVDEGVYDFLAKIAALLPEDLGQLVPVPTSEVPGISRPVHQGAQILALCDLLEGWSHPRPWRRALPPGKVLLPLVRRFRREGDQPVVRSLLKAITLYPPGTLVRLSTGELAEITRTRADSPNRPLVAVLARVDGTRIEPPMPLDLPMDGQVNVMEHAECDAQTVTDGLLRARLTLARWWSQAPRNPPSSDS
;
A
#
# COMPACT_ATOMS: atom_id res chain seq x y z
N MET A 1 -16.26 -3.90 1.42
CA MET A 1 -15.59 -3.14 2.49
C MET A 1 -16.63 -2.77 3.51
N SER A 2 -16.40 -3.08 4.78
CA SER A 2 -17.27 -2.69 5.89
C SER A 2 -17.29 -1.16 6.11
N ASP A 3 -18.38 -0.66 6.69
CA ASP A 3 -18.48 0.76 7.07
C ASP A 3 -17.41 1.17 8.08
N ARG A 4 -17.01 0.25 8.96
CA ARG A 4 -15.96 0.49 9.95
C ARG A 4 -14.59 0.66 9.29
N ALA A 5 -14.20 -0.22 8.37
CA ALA A 5 -12.93 -0.09 7.65
C ALA A 5 -12.86 1.23 6.87
N ARG A 6 -13.94 1.61 6.19
CA ARG A 6 -14.05 2.90 5.50
C ARG A 6 -13.87 4.07 6.47
N LYS A 7 -14.63 4.08 7.57
CA LYS A 7 -14.59 5.18 8.56
C LYS A 7 -13.22 5.31 9.23
N ALA A 8 -12.57 4.18 9.54
CA ALA A 8 -11.23 4.18 10.10
C ALA A 8 -10.20 4.73 9.11
N TYR A 9 -10.27 4.30 7.85
CA TYR A 9 -9.41 4.78 6.77
C TYR A 9 -9.57 6.30 6.53
N ASP A 10 -10.80 6.77 6.30
CA ASP A 10 -11.10 8.19 6.05
C ASP A 10 -10.75 9.08 7.25
N GLY A 11 -10.97 8.57 8.46
CA GLY A 11 -10.58 9.21 9.71
C GLY A 11 -9.07 9.37 9.81
N ALA A 12 -8.30 8.31 9.52
CA ALA A 12 -6.85 8.36 9.54
C ALA A 12 -6.28 9.34 8.50
N VAL A 13 -6.83 9.36 7.28
CA VAL A 13 -6.47 10.34 6.24
C VAL A 13 -6.72 11.77 6.74
N THR A 14 -7.86 12.01 7.40
CA THR A 14 -8.21 13.33 7.94
C THR A 14 -7.25 13.78 9.03
N VAL A 15 -6.91 12.90 9.98
CA VAL A 15 -5.96 13.19 11.06
C VAL A 15 -4.57 13.47 10.49
N LEU A 16 -4.08 12.62 9.59
CA LEU A 16 -2.75 12.76 8.99
C LEU A 16 -2.64 14.05 8.17
N ARG A 17 -3.65 14.36 7.35
CA ARG A 17 -3.77 15.64 6.63
C ARG A 17 -3.69 16.84 7.57
N GLY A 18 -4.41 16.78 8.70
CA GLY A 18 -4.39 17.85 9.70
C GLY A 18 -3.02 18.03 10.36
N ALA A 19 -2.34 16.93 10.66
CA ALA A 19 -1.00 16.92 11.24
C ALA A 19 0.04 17.50 10.28
N LEU A 20 0.06 17.03 9.03
CA LEU A 20 1.03 17.45 8.02
C LEU A 20 0.86 18.90 7.59
N ARG A 21 -0.38 19.43 7.51
CA ARG A 21 -0.61 20.84 7.16
C ARG A 21 0.07 21.86 8.09
N GLY A 22 0.45 21.47 9.32
CA GLY A 22 1.21 22.35 10.22
C GLY A 22 2.68 21.98 10.40
N GLY A 23 3.23 21.13 9.53
CA GLY A 23 4.63 20.73 9.56
C GLY A 23 5.03 19.85 10.76
N VAL A 24 6.34 19.60 10.85
CA VAL A 24 6.94 18.64 11.80
C VAL A 24 6.60 18.95 13.27
N THR A 25 6.49 20.24 13.62
CA THR A 25 6.10 20.67 14.98
C THR A 25 4.66 20.29 15.32
N ARG A 26 3.74 20.34 14.35
CA ARG A 26 2.35 19.92 14.54
C ARG A 26 2.22 18.40 14.58
N ILE A 27 3.03 17.66 13.83
CA ILE A 27 3.08 16.19 13.92
C ILE A 27 3.40 15.73 15.34
N ARG A 28 4.39 16.35 16.00
CA ARG A 28 4.71 16.07 17.40
C ARG A 28 3.53 16.33 18.33
N ARG A 29 2.81 17.45 18.12
CA ARG A 29 1.61 17.82 18.90
C ARG A 29 0.42 16.91 18.64
N SER A 30 0.29 16.37 17.42
CA SER A 30 -0.77 15.45 17.01
C SER A 30 -0.42 13.97 17.27
N SER A 31 0.69 13.67 17.94
CA SER A 31 1.15 12.30 18.18
C SER A 31 0.10 11.41 18.85
N ALA A 32 -0.66 11.93 19.81
CA ALA A 32 -1.78 11.21 20.45
C ALA A 32 -2.89 10.87 19.44
N GLN A 33 -3.33 11.85 18.64
CA GLN A 33 -4.36 11.67 17.62
C GLN A 33 -3.91 10.68 16.52
N LEU A 34 -2.64 10.71 16.13
CA LEU A 34 -2.07 9.78 15.15
C LEU A 34 -2.01 8.35 15.70
N ARG A 35 -1.68 8.17 16.98
CA ARG A 35 -1.75 6.86 17.65
C ARG A 35 -3.19 6.35 17.78
N GLU A 36 -4.15 7.22 18.07
CA GLU A 36 -5.58 6.88 18.06
C GLU A 36 -6.06 6.47 16.67
N ALA A 37 -5.65 7.18 15.62
CA ALA A 37 -5.94 6.81 14.23
C ALA A 37 -5.35 5.44 13.88
N ALA A 38 -4.10 5.17 14.25
CA ALA A 38 -3.47 3.85 14.08
C ALA A 38 -4.22 2.75 14.84
N ALA A 39 -4.71 3.03 16.06
CA ALA A 39 -5.51 2.10 16.84
C ALA A 39 -6.87 1.82 16.19
N ALA A 40 -7.52 2.85 15.62
CA ALA A 40 -8.77 2.69 14.89
C ALA A 40 -8.59 1.83 13.63
N LEU A 41 -7.50 2.04 12.87
CA LEU A 41 -7.13 1.19 11.74
C LEU A 41 -6.87 -0.26 12.19
N ALA A 42 -6.11 -0.45 13.28
CA ALA A 42 -5.82 -1.78 13.82
C ALA A 42 -7.10 -2.53 14.22
N GLY A 43 -8.00 -1.87 14.96
CA GLY A 43 -9.27 -2.46 15.36
C GLY A 43 -10.22 -2.71 14.20
N ALA A 44 -10.16 -1.91 13.12
CA ALA A 44 -10.91 -2.20 11.90
C ALA A 44 -10.32 -3.39 11.12
N GLY A 45 -8.98 -3.52 11.08
CA GLY A 45 -8.29 -4.62 10.43
C GLY A 45 -8.47 -5.97 11.13
N GLU A 46 -8.73 -5.97 12.45
CA GLU A 46 -9.10 -7.20 13.18
C GLU A 46 -10.48 -7.75 12.77
N GLU A 47 -11.39 -6.88 12.33
CA GLU A 47 -12.74 -7.26 11.89
C GLU A 47 -12.84 -7.50 10.37
N ASP A 48 -12.14 -6.69 9.57
CA ASP A 48 -12.21 -6.69 8.11
C ASP A 48 -10.87 -6.26 7.47
N ASP A 49 -9.85 -7.11 7.61
CA ASP A 49 -8.52 -6.93 7.03
C ASP A 49 -8.57 -6.71 5.51
N GLN A 50 -9.36 -7.53 4.80
CA GLN A 50 -9.51 -7.45 3.34
C GLN A 50 -10.20 -6.15 2.91
N GLY A 51 -11.17 -5.67 3.69
CA GLY A 51 -11.80 -4.37 3.46
C GLY A 51 -10.86 -3.21 3.68
N LEU A 52 -9.97 -3.29 4.68
CA LEU A 52 -8.96 -2.28 4.94
C LEU A 52 -7.88 -2.26 3.85
N LEU A 53 -7.40 -3.43 3.40
CA LEU A 53 -6.49 -3.57 2.26
C LEU A 53 -7.12 -3.03 0.97
N ARG A 54 -8.42 -3.28 0.76
CA ARG A 54 -9.17 -2.69 -0.35
C ARG A 54 -9.23 -1.16 -0.26
N ALA A 55 -9.41 -0.60 0.93
CA ALA A 55 -9.38 0.84 1.14
C ALA A 55 -8.02 1.43 0.75
N ALA A 56 -6.94 0.79 1.20
CA ALA A 56 -5.58 1.19 0.86
C ALA A 56 -5.34 1.19 -0.66
N MET A 57 -5.79 0.13 -1.34
CA MET A 57 -5.71 0.04 -2.80
C MET A 57 -6.61 1.03 -3.54
N MET A 58 -7.62 1.64 -2.90
CA MET A 58 -8.58 2.55 -3.55
C MET A 58 -8.35 4.02 -3.19
N SER A 59 -7.29 4.34 -2.45
CA SER A 59 -7.02 5.70 -1.98
C SER A 59 -7.01 6.71 -3.13
N THR A 60 -7.79 7.79 -3.00
CA THR A 60 -8.07 8.71 -4.10
C THR A 60 -7.05 9.85 -4.21
N ALA A 61 -6.84 10.24 -5.47
CA ALA A 61 -6.46 11.53 -6.03
C ALA A 61 -6.16 12.76 -5.15
N GLU A 62 -6.96 13.05 -4.12
CA GLU A 62 -6.92 14.35 -3.46
C GLU A 62 -5.65 14.56 -2.63
N CYS A 63 -4.92 13.48 -2.31
CA CYS A 63 -3.56 13.61 -1.80
C CYS A 63 -2.78 12.27 -1.79
N PRO A 64 -1.86 12.06 -2.76
CA PRO A 64 -1.03 10.85 -2.80
C PRO A 64 -0.25 10.61 -1.50
N LEU A 65 0.22 11.65 -0.81
CA LEU A 65 1.01 11.48 0.43
C LEU A 65 0.19 11.24 1.69
N TYR A 66 -1.03 11.80 1.81
CA TYR A 66 -1.88 11.46 2.96
C TYR A 66 -2.41 10.03 2.82
N GLY A 67 -2.72 9.61 1.59
CA GLY A 67 -3.02 8.23 1.27
C GLY A 67 -1.84 7.32 1.58
N HIS A 68 -0.62 7.70 1.16
CA HIS A 68 0.60 6.91 1.36
C HIS A 68 0.79 6.45 2.80
N GLY A 69 0.88 7.37 3.77
CA GLY A 69 1.10 6.99 5.17
C GLY A 69 0.01 6.07 5.73
N VAL A 70 -1.26 6.30 5.36
CA VAL A 70 -2.40 5.47 5.79
C VAL A 70 -2.37 4.09 5.11
N ASN A 71 -2.05 4.03 3.82
CA ASN A 71 -1.91 2.80 3.05
C ASN A 71 -0.76 1.95 3.60
N THR A 72 0.40 2.56 3.83
CA THR A 72 1.57 1.93 4.46
C THR A 72 1.21 1.39 5.85
N ALA A 73 0.39 2.11 6.63
CA ALA A 73 -0.14 1.62 7.90
C ALA A 73 -1.05 0.40 7.72
N CYS A 74 -1.96 0.41 6.75
CA CYS A 74 -2.85 -0.73 6.47
C CYS A 74 -2.06 -1.98 6.07
N TYR A 75 -1.06 -1.84 5.20
CA TYR A 75 -0.15 -2.93 4.84
C TYR A 75 0.64 -3.43 6.04
N THR A 76 1.18 -2.53 6.86
CA THR A 76 1.92 -2.87 8.08
C THR A 76 1.06 -3.67 9.07
N LEU A 77 -0.21 -3.29 9.25
CA LEU A 77 -1.15 -4.04 10.10
C LEU A 77 -1.39 -5.46 9.56
N ALA A 78 -1.60 -5.61 8.25
CA ALA A 78 -1.84 -6.91 7.64
C ALA A 78 -0.61 -7.83 7.74
N VAL A 79 0.60 -7.30 7.47
CA VAL A 79 1.86 -8.05 7.57
C VAL A 79 2.16 -8.46 9.01
N THR A 80 1.96 -7.56 9.98
CA THR A 80 2.24 -7.86 11.39
C THR A 80 1.21 -8.82 12.00
N ALA A 81 -0.04 -8.78 11.54
CA ALA A 81 -1.06 -9.77 11.91
C ALA A 81 -0.67 -11.18 11.46
N GLY A 82 -0.20 -11.35 10.22
CA GLY A 82 0.27 -12.63 9.69
C GLY A 82 1.52 -13.19 10.40
N LEU A 83 2.26 -12.35 11.13
CA LEU A 83 3.39 -12.73 11.98
C LEU A 83 3.01 -13.08 13.42
N GLY A 84 1.73 -12.93 13.80
CA GLY A 84 1.29 -13.16 15.18
C GLY A 84 1.83 -12.13 16.18
N VAL A 85 2.19 -10.94 15.72
CA VAL A 85 2.67 -9.83 16.57
C VAL A 85 1.51 -9.31 17.43
N ARG A 86 1.76 -9.07 18.72
CA ARG A 86 0.73 -8.55 19.66
C ARG A 86 0.09 -7.23 19.16
N PRO A 87 -1.23 -7.02 19.37
CA PRO A 87 -1.96 -5.85 18.88
C PRO A 87 -1.28 -4.50 19.20
N ALA A 88 -0.80 -4.33 20.44
CA ALA A 88 -0.13 -3.09 20.86
C ALA A 88 1.09 -2.73 19.99
N VAL A 89 1.91 -3.74 19.64
CA VAL A 89 3.10 -3.56 18.79
C VAL A 89 2.68 -3.28 17.34
N ARG A 90 1.60 -3.91 16.85
CA ARG A 90 1.04 -3.62 15.52
C ARG A 90 0.56 -2.18 15.41
N THR A 91 -0.17 -1.70 16.42
CA THR A 91 -0.66 -0.32 16.50
C THR A 91 0.49 0.68 16.54
N GLU A 92 1.56 0.38 17.29
CA GLU A 92 2.74 1.23 17.34
C GLU A 92 3.46 1.31 16.00
N LEU A 93 3.67 0.17 15.32
CA LEU A 93 4.22 0.15 13.97
C LEU A 93 3.34 0.90 12.97
N ALA A 94 2.01 0.77 13.05
CA ALA A 94 1.09 1.53 12.21
C ALA A 94 1.20 3.03 12.47
N ALA A 95 1.38 3.47 13.71
CA ALA A 95 1.62 4.89 14.03
C ALA A 95 2.94 5.40 13.45
N HIS A 96 3.99 4.56 13.43
CA HIS A 96 5.24 4.89 12.72
C HIS A 96 5.03 4.99 11.21
N ALA A 97 4.29 4.05 10.60
CA ALA A 97 3.96 4.08 9.18
C ALA A 97 3.20 5.36 8.78
N LEU A 98 2.23 5.82 9.59
CA LEU A 98 1.48 7.05 9.32
C LEU A 98 2.37 8.30 9.21
N THR A 99 3.51 8.33 9.88
CA THR A 99 4.36 9.52 10.00
C THR A 99 5.71 9.38 9.29
N LEU A 100 5.95 8.24 8.65
CA LEU A 100 7.27 7.83 8.16
C LEU A 100 7.90 8.86 7.22
N ASP A 101 7.17 9.27 6.18
CA ASP A 101 7.60 10.30 5.21
C ASP A 101 8.04 11.58 5.88
N ALA A 102 7.24 12.08 6.81
CA ALA A 102 7.51 13.36 7.46
C ALA A 102 8.74 13.29 8.36
N VAL A 103 8.95 12.15 9.01
CA VAL A 103 10.14 11.93 9.84
C VAL A 103 11.39 11.78 8.97
N LEU A 104 11.31 11.04 7.86
CA LEU A 104 12.42 10.88 6.91
C LEU A 104 12.79 12.20 6.23
N ALA A 105 11.78 12.98 5.83
CA ALA A 105 11.96 14.33 5.29
C ALA A 105 12.67 15.26 6.27
N ALA A 106 12.19 15.30 7.53
CA ALA A 106 12.82 16.09 8.58
C ALA A 106 14.28 15.69 8.80
N GLY A 107 14.59 14.39 8.75
CA GLY A 107 15.96 13.86 8.86
C GLY A 107 16.89 14.29 7.73
N ARG A 108 16.36 14.64 6.56
CA ARG A 108 17.12 15.21 5.42
C ARG A 108 17.24 16.73 5.47
N GLY A 109 16.73 17.38 6.52
CA GLY A 109 16.68 18.84 6.60
C GLY A 109 15.65 19.46 5.65
N VAL A 110 14.72 18.67 5.11
CA VAL A 110 13.61 19.18 4.31
C VAL A 110 12.62 19.83 5.25
N GLU A 111 12.61 21.17 5.27
CA GLU A 111 11.66 21.92 6.09
C GLU A 111 10.27 21.87 5.46
N TRP A 112 9.33 21.28 6.19
CA TRP A 112 7.94 21.22 5.75
C TRP A 112 7.28 22.60 5.85
N LEU A 113 7.07 23.25 4.71
CA LEU A 113 6.36 24.52 4.63
C LEU A 113 4.89 24.33 4.23
N PRO A 114 3.92 25.01 4.89
CA PRO A 114 2.54 25.00 4.45
C PRO A 114 2.42 25.42 2.98
N GLY A 115 1.89 24.54 2.13
CA GLY A 115 1.73 24.79 0.69
C GLY A 115 2.83 24.19 -0.20
N MET A 116 3.88 23.59 0.36
CA MET A 116 4.81 22.78 -0.42
C MET A 116 4.06 21.59 -1.08
N PRO A 117 4.28 21.31 -2.38
CA PRO A 117 3.75 20.10 -2.99
C PRO A 117 4.31 18.90 -2.24
N LEU A 118 3.43 18.07 -1.70
CA LEU A 118 3.81 16.84 -1.01
C LEU A 118 4.60 15.91 -1.96
N GLU A 119 4.36 16.04 -3.26
CA GLU A 119 5.12 15.46 -4.37
C GLU A 119 6.63 15.66 -4.29
N ALA A 120 7.07 16.88 -3.96
CA ALA A 120 8.49 17.18 -3.87
C ALA A 120 9.14 16.40 -2.71
N LEU A 121 8.37 16.15 -1.64
CA LEU A 121 8.80 15.36 -0.50
C LEU A 121 9.01 13.89 -0.87
N ASP A 122 8.03 13.29 -1.55
CA ASP A 122 8.02 11.86 -1.87
C ASP A 122 9.20 11.48 -2.78
N ARG A 123 9.60 12.34 -3.73
CA ARG A 123 10.78 12.13 -4.59
C ARG A 123 12.10 12.11 -3.83
N ASP A 124 12.23 12.94 -2.80
CA ASP A 124 13.50 13.07 -2.05
C ASP A 124 13.67 11.97 -1.00
N VAL A 125 12.56 11.35 -0.58
CA VAL A 125 12.52 10.37 0.51
C VAL A 125 12.65 8.93 0.01
N HIS A 126 11.97 8.57 -1.08
CA HIS A 126 11.87 7.19 -1.54
C HIS A 126 12.92 6.83 -2.60
N PRO A 127 13.58 5.67 -2.46
CA PRO A 127 14.51 5.20 -3.47
C PRO A 127 13.79 4.63 -4.71
N ASP A 128 14.53 4.57 -5.82
CA ASP A 128 14.13 3.79 -6.99
C ASP A 128 14.12 2.28 -6.70
N VAL A 129 13.38 1.52 -7.52
CA VAL A 129 13.25 0.06 -7.40
C VAL A 129 14.58 -0.67 -7.29
N ASP A 130 15.57 -0.19 -8.04
CA ASP A 130 16.83 -0.89 -8.25
C ASP A 130 17.95 -0.44 -7.29
N GLU A 131 17.82 0.74 -6.67
CA GLU A 131 18.89 1.40 -5.93
C GLU A 131 18.42 1.86 -4.53
N GLY A 132 19.35 2.21 -3.62
CA GLY A 132 19.01 2.90 -2.35
C GLY A 132 18.19 2.14 -1.29
N VAL A 133 17.60 0.97 -1.58
CA VAL A 133 16.70 0.23 -0.65
C VAL A 133 17.31 -0.06 0.73
N TYR A 134 18.61 -0.39 0.81
CA TYR A 134 19.24 -0.72 2.09
C TYR A 134 19.61 0.53 2.90
N ASP A 135 19.97 1.63 2.24
CA ASP A 135 20.15 2.93 2.90
C ASP A 135 18.81 3.44 3.46
N PHE A 136 17.73 3.27 2.69
CA PHE A 136 16.37 3.54 3.14
C PHE A 136 15.99 2.72 4.38
N LEU A 137 16.22 1.40 4.36
CA LEU A 137 16.01 0.54 5.52
C LEU A 137 16.83 0.97 6.73
N ALA A 138 18.11 1.33 6.55
CA ALA A 138 18.98 1.78 7.64
C ALA A 138 18.46 3.08 8.28
N LYS A 139 17.92 4.01 7.48
CA LYS A 139 17.28 5.24 7.96
C LYS A 139 16.06 4.92 8.79
N ILE A 140 15.16 4.06 8.30
CA ILE A 140 13.96 3.62 9.05
C ILE A 140 14.37 2.95 10.37
N ALA A 141 15.39 2.09 10.35
CA ALA A 141 15.91 1.42 11.54
C ALA A 141 16.42 2.39 12.61
N ALA A 142 16.93 3.56 12.23
CA ALA A 142 17.37 4.60 13.15
C ALA A 142 16.19 5.39 13.78
N LEU A 143 14.99 5.30 13.22
CA LEU A 143 13.80 6.01 13.70
C LEU A 143 12.99 5.21 14.72
N LEU A 144 13.16 3.88 14.75
CA LEU A 144 12.42 3.01 15.65
C LEU A 144 13.11 2.90 17.01
N PRO A 145 12.33 2.78 18.10
CA PRO A 145 12.90 2.47 19.41
C PRO A 145 13.60 1.11 19.40
N GLU A 146 14.67 0.97 20.17
CA GLU A 146 15.47 -0.26 20.25
C GLU A 146 14.66 -1.45 20.84
N ASP A 147 13.65 -1.18 21.66
CA ASP A 147 12.89 -2.17 22.43
C ASP A 147 11.47 -2.45 21.89
N LEU A 148 11.28 -2.42 20.57
CA LEU A 148 9.96 -2.56 19.92
C LEU A 148 9.36 -3.98 20.00
N GLY A 149 9.12 -4.44 21.23
CA GLY A 149 8.33 -5.61 21.60
C GLY A 149 8.88 -6.95 21.08
N GLN A 150 7.97 -7.77 20.54
CA GLN A 150 8.18 -9.18 20.17
C GLN A 150 9.02 -9.37 18.89
N LEU A 151 9.34 -8.29 18.19
CA LEU A 151 10.02 -8.35 16.90
C LEU A 151 11.52 -8.52 17.11
N VAL A 152 12.09 -9.51 16.45
CA VAL A 152 13.50 -9.88 16.63
C VAL A 152 14.36 -9.03 15.68
N PRO A 153 15.60 -8.66 16.03
CA PRO A 153 16.50 -8.05 15.06
C PRO A 153 16.81 -9.01 13.89
N VAL A 154 16.78 -8.48 12.67
CA VAL A 154 17.32 -9.09 11.46
C VAL A 154 18.85 -8.99 11.51
N PRO A 155 19.60 -10.10 11.42
CA PRO A 155 21.05 -10.10 11.41
C PRO A 155 21.64 -9.22 10.28
N THR A 156 22.80 -8.61 10.53
CA THR A 156 23.53 -7.79 9.54
C THR A 156 23.89 -8.56 8.27
N SER A 157 24.25 -9.83 8.42
CA SER A 157 24.60 -10.71 7.30
C SER A 157 23.47 -10.87 6.28
N GLU A 158 22.22 -10.63 6.69
CA GLU A 158 21.05 -10.74 5.84
C GLU A 158 20.72 -9.42 5.11
N VAL A 159 21.38 -8.31 5.48
CA VAL A 159 21.09 -6.97 4.93
C VAL A 159 22.37 -6.29 4.40
N PRO A 160 22.59 -6.30 3.06
CA PRO A 160 23.76 -5.69 2.44
C PRO A 160 23.96 -4.22 2.82
N GLY A 161 25.22 -3.89 3.15
CA GLY A 161 25.61 -2.51 3.45
C GLY A 161 25.22 -2.02 4.85
N ILE A 162 24.64 -2.87 5.71
CA ILE A 162 24.29 -2.50 7.08
C ILE A 162 25.22 -3.20 8.08
N SER A 163 25.86 -2.40 8.94
CA SER A 163 26.87 -2.84 9.90
C SER A 163 26.33 -3.25 11.27
N ARG A 164 25.04 -3.03 11.55
CA ARG A 164 24.36 -3.41 12.81
C ARG A 164 23.03 -4.12 12.55
N PRO A 165 22.60 -5.07 13.41
CA PRO A 165 21.32 -5.75 13.22
C PRO A 165 20.19 -4.74 13.09
N VAL A 166 19.26 -4.99 12.18
CA VAL A 166 18.14 -4.10 11.90
C VAL A 166 16.89 -4.66 12.55
N HIS A 167 16.15 -3.84 13.28
CA HIS A 167 14.89 -4.28 13.87
C HIS A 167 13.91 -4.80 12.79
N GLN A 168 13.28 -5.97 12.98
CA GLN A 168 12.33 -6.55 12.00
C GLN A 168 11.15 -5.61 11.68
N GLY A 169 10.76 -4.76 12.64
CA GLY A 169 9.81 -3.67 12.40
C GLY A 169 10.26 -2.69 11.31
N ALA A 170 11.55 -2.36 11.22
CA ALA A 170 12.07 -1.49 10.16
C ALA A 170 12.01 -2.18 8.80
N GLN A 171 12.28 -3.48 8.74
CA GLN A 171 12.13 -4.28 7.52
C GLN A 171 10.67 -4.31 7.06
N ILE A 172 9.72 -4.48 7.99
CA ILE A 172 8.28 -4.45 7.70
C ILE A 172 7.88 -3.08 7.14
N LEU A 173 8.24 -1.99 7.84
CA LEU A 173 7.91 -0.63 7.39
C LEU A 173 8.51 -0.34 6.02
N ALA A 174 9.78 -0.63 5.82
CA ALA A 174 10.45 -0.42 4.53
C ALA A 174 9.76 -1.20 3.40
N LEU A 175 9.40 -2.47 3.62
CA LEU A 175 8.74 -3.28 2.61
C LEU A 175 7.33 -2.77 2.27
N CYS A 176 6.55 -2.42 3.29
CA CYS A 176 5.18 -1.90 3.12
C CYS A 176 5.19 -0.54 2.43
N ASP A 177 6.13 0.32 2.80
CA ASP A 177 6.30 1.67 2.26
C ASP A 177 6.73 1.62 0.79
N LEU A 178 7.80 0.88 0.46
CA LEU A 178 8.26 0.71 -0.92
C LEU A 178 7.19 0.06 -1.80
N LEU A 179 6.45 -0.91 -1.25
CA LEU A 179 5.32 -1.49 -1.95
C LEU A 179 4.27 -0.43 -2.27
N GLU A 180 3.83 0.34 -1.28
CA GLU A 180 2.86 1.43 -1.49
C GLU A 180 3.38 2.38 -2.55
N GLY A 181 4.58 2.94 -2.35
CA GLY A 181 5.11 3.99 -3.18
C GLY A 181 5.28 3.56 -4.63
N TRP A 182 5.64 2.30 -4.88
CA TRP A 182 5.78 1.78 -6.23
C TRP A 182 4.46 1.32 -6.86
N SER A 183 3.53 0.81 -6.06
CA SER A 183 2.24 0.30 -6.55
C SER A 183 1.14 1.35 -6.68
N HIS A 184 1.38 2.57 -6.20
CA HIS A 184 0.44 3.70 -6.30
C HIS A 184 1.00 4.77 -7.25
N PRO A 185 0.12 5.55 -7.89
CA PRO A 185 0.55 6.56 -8.86
C PRO A 185 1.21 7.73 -8.15
N ARG A 186 2.17 8.35 -8.82
CA ARG A 186 2.76 9.63 -8.44
C ARG A 186 2.66 10.60 -9.62
N PRO A 187 2.64 11.92 -9.40
CA PRO A 187 2.54 12.88 -10.51
C PRO A 187 3.63 12.76 -11.59
N TRP A 188 4.80 12.20 -11.25
CA TRP A 188 5.92 11.97 -12.19
C TRP A 188 6.11 10.51 -12.62
N ARG A 189 5.34 9.55 -12.08
CA ARG A 189 5.51 8.12 -12.41
C ARG A 189 4.20 7.36 -12.34
N ARG A 190 3.96 6.49 -13.32
CA ARG A 190 2.84 5.55 -13.29
C ARG A 190 3.01 4.50 -12.19
N ALA A 191 1.90 4.11 -11.58
CA ALA A 191 1.84 2.99 -10.67
C ALA A 191 2.32 1.70 -11.36
N LEU A 192 3.05 0.85 -10.65
CA LEU A 192 3.34 -0.51 -11.07
C LEU A 192 2.26 -1.46 -10.52
N PRO A 193 1.85 -2.51 -11.25
CA PRO A 193 1.00 -3.55 -10.66
C PRO A 193 1.66 -4.15 -9.41
N PRO A 194 0.92 -4.41 -8.31
CA PRO A 194 1.48 -4.94 -7.07
C PRO A 194 2.36 -6.19 -7.28
N GLY A 195 1.95 -7.11 -8.16
CA GLY A 195 2.76 -8.28 -8.52
C GLY A 195 4.13 -7.95 -9.14
N LYS A 196 4.23 -6.86 -9.92
CA LYS A 196 5.50 -6.39 -10.49
C LYS A 196 6.41 -5.70 -9.47
N VAL A 197 5.84 -5.19 -8.37
CA VAL A 197 6.56 -4.56 -7.25
C VAL A 197 7.05 -5.60 -6.25
N LEU A 198 6.18 -6.53 -5.89
CA LEU A 198 6.47 -7.56 -4.88
C LEU A 198 7.63 -8.45 -5.29
N LEU A 199 7.74 -8.83 -6.57
CA LEU A 199 8.76 -9.78 -7.00
C LEU A 199 10.20 -9.24 -6.85
N PRO A 200 10.54 -8.02 -7.32
CA PRO A 200 11.82 -7.39 -7.03
C PRO A 200 12.10 -7.21 -5.53
N LEU A 201 11.12 -6.73 -4.76
CA LEU A 201 11.26 -6.55 -3.32
C LEU A 201 11.58 -7.87 -2.61
N VAL A 202 10.78 -8.91 -2.87
CA VAL A 202 10.99 -10.26 -2.31
C VAL A 202 12.39 -10.77 -2.67
N ARG A 203 12.82 -10.66 -3.93
CA ARG A 203 14.16 -11.10 -4.35
C ARG A 203 15.28 -10.36 -3.62
N ARG A 204 15.11 -9.07 -3.36
CA ARG A 204 16.12 -8.24 -2.69
C ARG A 204 16.22 -8.51 -1.20
N PHE A 205 15.09 -8.74 -0.54
CA PHE A 205 15.03 -9.03 0.91
C PHE A 205 15.17 -10.52 1.23
N ARG A 206 15.09 -11.42 0.24
CA ARG A 206 15.28 -12.87 0.39
C ARG A 206 16.64 -13.27 -0.16
N ARG A 207 17.72 -13.11 0.62
CA ARG A 207 19.06 -13.57 0.20
C ARG A 207 19.39 -14.97 0.70
N GLU A 208 19.22 -15.29 1.99
CA GLU A 208 19.52 -16.63 2.50
C GLU A 208 18.57 -16.95 3.66
N GLY A 209 17.87 -18.10 3.61
CA GLY A 209 16.97 -18.53 4.68
C GLY A 209 15.50 -18.11 4.55
N ASP A 210 14.72 -18.56 5.55
CA ASP A 210 13.26 -18.47 5.56
C ASP A 210 12.79 -17.16 6.22
N GLN A 211 12.71 -16.06 5.46
CA GLN A 211 12.32 -14.71 5.93
C GLN A 211 10.83 -14.59 6.32
N PRO A 212 10.46 -14.58 7.62
CA PRO A 212 9.05 -14.60 8.04
C PRO A 212 8.29 -13.36 7.58
N VAL A 213 8.95 -12.21 7.57
CA VAL A 213 8.38 -10.94 7.09
C VAL A 213 7.97 -11.04 5.63
N VAL A 214 8.87 -11.55 4.77
CA VAL A 214 8.61 -11.69 3.33
C VAL A 214 7.46 -12.68 3.09
N ARG A 215 7.40 -13.79 3.83
CA ARG A 215 6.28 -14.73 3.76
C ARG A 215 4.96 -14.08 4.19
N SER A 216 4.99 -13.32 5.28
CA SER A 216 3.80 -12.64 5.78
C SER A 216 3.31 -11.58 4.80
N LEU A 217 4.22 -10.79 4.21
CA LEU A 217 3.93 -9.84 3.14
C LEU A 217 3.23 -10.50 1.95
N LEU A 218 3.81 -11.60 1.45
CA LEU A 218 3.25 -12.35 0.33
C LEU A 218 1.86 -12.94 0.64
N LYS A 219 1.62 -13.37 1.88
CA LYS A 219 0.32 -13.90 2.31
C LYS A 219 -0.74 -12.82 2.53
N ALA A 220 -0.33 -11.68 3.09
CA ALA A 220 -1.23 -10.60 3.46
C ALA A 220 -1.71 -9.80 2.24
N ILE A 221 -0.78 -9.45 1.36
CA ILE A 221 -1.04 -8.54 0.23
C ILE A 221 -1.31 -9.33 -1.04
N THR A 222 -0.63 -10.46 -1.22
CA THR A 222 -0.70 -11.34 -2.40
C THR A 222 -0.35 -10.64 -3.72
N LEU A 223 -0.31 -11.40 -4.83
CA LEU A 223 -0.11 -10.82 -6.16
C LEU A 223 -1.32 -10.00 -6.64
N TYR A 224 -2.50 -10.26 -6.05
CA TYR A 224 -3.78 -9.67 -6.44
C TYR A 224 -4.51 -9.11 -5.20
N PRO A 225 -4.03 -8.02 -4.58
CA PRO A 225 -4.69 -7.44 -3.42
C PRO A 225 -6.17 -7.10 -3.68
N PRO A 226 -7.05 -7.13 -2.67
CA PRO A 226 -8.43 -6.65 -2.80
C PRO A 226 -8.50 -5.24 -3.43
N GLY A 227 -9.43 -5.04 -4.36
CA GLY A 227 -9.54 -3.82 -5.17
C GLY A 227 -8.74 -3.83 -6.48
N THR A 228 -7.85 -4.81 -6.68
CA THR A 228 -7.18 -5.03 -7.98
C THR A 228 -8.22 -5.38 -9.05
N LEU A 229 -8.10 -4.83 -10.25
CA LEU A 229 -8.90 -5.30 -11.39
C LEU A 229 -8.10 -6.30 -12.21
N VAL A 230 -8.82 -7.29 -12.68
CA VAL A 230 -8.26 -8.42 -13.43
C VAL A 230 -9.16 -8.73 -14.61
N ARG A 231 -8.54 -9.28 -15.65
CA ARG A 231 -9.26 -9.91 -16.74
C ARG A 231 -9.30 -11.41 -16.48
N LEU A 232 -10.49 -11.99 -16.53
CA LEU A 232 -10.69 -13.42 -16.36
C LEU A 232 -10.39 -14.16 -17.67
N SER A 233 -10.21 -15.48 -17.61
CA SER A 233 -10.03 -16.34 -18.79
C SER A 233 -11.24 -16.32 -19.73
N THR A 234 -12.41 -15.92 -19.23
CA THR A 234 -13.62 -15.65 -20.01
C THR A 234 -13.57 -14.34 -20.79
N GLY A 235 -12.57 -13.48 -20.54
CA GLY A 235 -12.44 -12.12 -21.10
C GLY A 235 -13.17 -11.04 -20.28
N GLU A 236 -13.99 -11.44 -19.31
CA GLU A 236 -14.77 -10.55 -18.46
C GLU A 236 -13.87 -9.72 -17.53
N LEU A 237 -14.32 -8.51 -17.21
CA LEU A 237 -13.65 -7.61 -16.27
C LEU A 237 -14.16 -7.88 -14.85
N ALA A 238 -13.25 -8.11 -13.91
CA ALA A 238 -13.59 -8.34 -12.52
C ALA A 238 -12.69 -7.56 -11.56
N GLU A 239 -13.19 -7.34 -10.33
CA GLU A 239 -12.45 -6.80 -9.19
C GLU A 239 -12.17 -7.91 -8.18
N ILE A 240 -10.96 -7.96 -7.64
CA ILE A 240 -10.65 -8.83 -6.51
C ILE A 240 -11.35 -8.33 -5.27
N THR A 241 -12.18 -9.16 -4.64
CA THR A 241 -12.90 -8.79 -3.42
C THR A 241 -12.25 -9.37 -2.17
N ARG A 242 -11.62 -10.55 -2.28
CA ARG A 242 -10.95 -11.22 -1.18
C ARG A 242 -9.87 -12.16 -1.72
N THR A 243 -8.78 -12.27 -0.98
CA THR A 243 -7.70 -13.21 -1.24
C THR A 243 -7.70 -14.32 -0.20
N ARG A 244 -7.12 -15.48 -0.53
CA ARG A 244 -6.89 -16.56 0.44
C ARG A 244 -5.41 -16.90 0.49
N ALA A 245 -4.86 -17.05 1.69
CA ALA A 245 -3.43 -17.25 1.89
C ALA A 245 -2.93 -18.62 1.37
N ASP A 246 -3.80 -19.61 1.28
CA ASP A 246 -3.56 -20.95 0.74
C ASP A 246 -3.67 -21.01 -0.79
N SER A 247 -4.47 -20.13 -1.40
CA SER A 247 -4.60 -20.02 -2.86
C SER A 247 -4.45 -18.58 -3.39
N PRO A 248 -3.24 -17.96 -3.31
CA PRO A 248 -3.05 -16.55 -3.69
C PRO A 248 -3.32 -16.24 -5.17
N ASN A 249 -3.26 -17.24 -6.05
CA ASN A 249 -3.55 -17.15 -7.48
C ASN A 249 -5.02 -17.41 -7.83
N ARG A 250 -5.86 -17.77 -6.85
CA ARG A 250 -7.29 -17.98 -7.02
C ARG A 250 -8.08 -17.17 -5.98
N PRO A 251 -8.15 -15.84 -6.16
CA PRO A 251 -8.94 -14.97 -5.29
C PRO A 251 -10.45 -15.10 -5.54
N LEU A 252 -11.25 -14.57 -4.63
CA LEU A 252 -12.67 -14.28 -4.90
C LEU A 252 -12.75 -12.96 -5.67
N VAL A 253 -13.61 -12.93 -6.67
CA VAL A 253 -13.78 -11.78 -7.55
C VAL A 253 -15.24 -11.36 -7.63
N ALA A 254 -15.47 -10.10 -8.02
CA ALA A 254 -16.77 -9.60 -8.43
C ALA A 254 -16.67 -9.16 -9.88
N VAL A 255 -17.42 -9.83 -10.77
CA VAL A 255 -17.46 -9.50 -12.20
C VAL A 255 -18.22 -8.19 -12.37
N LEU A 256 -17.56 -7.20 -12.96
CA LEU A 256 -18.03 -5.85 -13.15
C LEU A 256 -18.64 -5.63 -14.53
N ALA A 257 -18.07 -6.28 -15.56
CA ALA A 257 -18.53 -6.15 -16.93
C ALA A 257 -18.28 -7.42 -17.75
N ARG A 258 -19.17 -7.66 -18.70
CA ARG A 258 -19.05 -8.69 -19.73
C ARG A 258 -17.95 -8.33 -20.74
N VAL A 259 -17.60 -9.28 -21.61
CA VAL A 259 -16.58 -9.11 -22.67
C VAL A 259 -16.91 -7.96 -23.62
N ASP A 260 -18.20 -7.72 -23.87
CA ASP A 260 -18.71 -6.63 -24.71
C ASP A 260 -18.73 -5.26 -24.00
N GLY A 261 -18.22 -5.18 -22.76
CA GLY A 261 -18.18 -3.97 -21.95
C GLY A 261 -19.48 -3.68 -21.20
N THR A 262 -20.52 -4.51 -21.36
CA THR A 262 -21.80 -4.34 -20.67
C THR A 262 -21.62 -4.51 -19.17
N ARG A 263 -22.03 -3.49 -18.39
CA ARG A 263 -21.97 -3.52 -16.93
C ARG A 263 -22.87 -4.60 -16.35
N ILE A 264 -22.39 -5.25 -15.30
CA ILE A 264 -23.16 -6.15 -14.44
C ILE A 264 -23.48 -5.40 -13.14
N GLU A 265 -24.78 -5.24 -12.84
CA GLU A 265 -25.26 -4.58 -11.61
C GLU A 265 -26.39 -5.40 -10.96
N PRO A 266 -26.24 -5.85 -9.69
CA PRO A 266 -25.04 -5.73 -8.86
C PRO A 266 -23.89 -6.59 -9.42
N PRO A 267 -22.61 -6.25 -9.15
CA PRO A 267 -21.47 -7.07 -9.55
C PRO A 267 -21.65 -8.54 -9.15
N MET A 268 -21.38 -9.45 -10.08
CA MET A 268 -21.61 -10.88 -9.87
C MET A 268 -20.44 -11.51 -9.10
N PRO A 269 -20.64 -12.05 -7.88
CA PRO A 269 -19.57 -12.71 -7.14
C PRO A 269 -19.18 -14.02 -7.81
N LEU A 270 -17.87 -14.30 -7.87
CA LEU A 270 -17.32 -15.54 -8.41
C LEU A 270 -16.16 -16.03 -7.52
N ASP A 271 -16.26 -17.28 -7.06
CA ASP A 271 -15.24 -17.94 -6.24
C ASP A 271 -14.35 -18.81 -7.15
N LEU A 272 -13.22 -18.26 -7.60
CA LEU A 272 -12.31 -18.94 -8.55
C LEU A 272 -11.70 -20.25 -8.01
N PRO A 273 -11.53 -20.46 -6.70
CA PRO A 273 -11.21 -21.78 -6.16
C PRO A 273 -12.26 -22.86 -6.36
N MET A 274 -13.55 -22.50 -6.31
CA MET A 274 -14.65 -23.45 -6.51
C MET A 274 -14.99 -23.63 -8.00
N ASP A 275 -14.70 -22.63 -8.81
CA ASP A 275 -14.81 -22.69 -10.27
C ASP A 275 -13.45 -23.04 -10.91
N GLY A 276 -13.22 -24.33 -11.16
CA GLY A 276 -11.98 -24.83 -11.76
C GLY A 276 -11.72 -24.34 -13.19
N GLN A 277 -12.70 -23.74 -13.87
CA GLN A 277 -12.62 -23.38 -15.29
C GLN A 277 -12.20 -21.91 -15.52
N VAL A 278 -12.38 -21.04 -14.52
CA VAL A 278 -12.08 -19.61 -14.65
C VAL A 278 -10.79 -19.27 -13.92
N ASN A 279 -9.90 -18.54 -14.60
CA ASN A 279 -8.61 -18.11 -14.07
C ASN A 279 -8.44 -16.60 -14.22
N VAL A 280 -7.63 -16.01 -13.33
CA VAL A 280 -7.08 -14.67 -13.57
C VAL A 280 -6.02 -14.77 -14.67
N MET A 281 -6.22 -14.05 -15.77
CA MET A 281 -5.27 -14.03 -16.89
C MET A 281 -4.20 -12.96 -16.68
N GLU A 282 -4.65 -11.75 -16.35
CA GLU A 282 -3.79 -10.58 -16.24
C GLU A 282 -4.40 -9.52 -15.33
N HIS A 283 -3.54 -8.62 -14.85
CA HIS A 283 -4.01 -7.36 -14.29
C HIS A 283 -4.71 -6.58 -15.41
N ALA A 284 -5.96 -6.21 -15.18
CA ALA A 284 -6.67 -5.36 -16.13
C ALA A 284 -6.27 -3.90 -15.88
N GLU A 285 -5.64 -3.29 -16.87
CA GLU A 285 -5.71 -1.85 -17.04
C GLU A 285 -7.15 -1.55 -17.44
N CYS A 286 -7.87 -0.74 -16.65
CA CYS A 286 -9.13 -0.19 -17.15
C CYS A 286 -8.74 0.94 -18.06
N ASP A 287 -8.47 0.62 -19.32
CA ASP A 287 -8.73 1.61 -20.33
C ASP A 287 -10.22 1.93 -20.24
N ALA A 288 -10.54 3.14 -19.80
CA ALA A 288 -11.90 3.67 -19.82
C ALA A 288 -12.56 3.52 -21.22
N GLN A 289 -11.80 3.14 -22.25
CA GLN A 289 -12.21 2.91 -23.61
C GLN A 289 -12.93 1.56 -23.84
N THR A 290 -12.64 0.49 -23.08
CA THR A 290 -13.27 -0.84 -23.31
C THR A 290 -14.58 -1.05 -22.57
N VAL A 291 -14.82 -0.30 -21.48
CA VAL A 291 -16.09 -0.34 -20.74
C VAL A 291 -17.09 0.60 -21.42
N THR A 292 -18.16 0.05 -21.99
CA THR A 292 -19.18 0.82 -22.72
C THR A 292 -20.11 1.61 -21.79
N ASP A 293 -20.34 1.12 -20.56
CA ASP A 293 -21.16 1.80 -19.56
C ASP A 293 -20.47 3.05 -18.97
N GLY A 294 -21.08 4.23 -19.14
CA GLY A 294 -20.51 5.51 -18.70
C GLY A 294 -20.36 5.64 -17.18
N LEU A 295 -21.27 5.05 -16.40
CA LEU A 295 -21.23 5.15 -14.93
C LEU A 295 -20.16 4.22 -14.34
N LEU A 296 -20.04 2.99 -14.82
CA LEU A 296 -18.96 2.09 -14.46
C LEU A 296 -17.62 2.66 -14.89
N ARG A 297 -17.55 3.22 -16.11
CA ARG A 297 -16.36 3.94 -16.59
C ARG A 297 -15.98 5.10 -15.66
N ALA A 298 -16.94 5.94 -15.25
CA ALA A 298 -16.70 7.05 -14.33
C ALA A 298 -16.27 6.55 -12.94
N ARG A 299 -16.94 5.52 -12.40
CA ARG A 299 -16.60 4.91 -11.11
C ARG A 299 -15.21 4.32 -11.11
N LEU A 300 -14.87 3.59 -12.17
CA LEU A 300 -13.54 3.03 -12.37
C LEU A 300 -12.52 4.16 -12.51
N THR A 301 -12.79 5.21 -13.28
CA THR A 301 -11.90 6.37 -13.42
C THR A 301 -11.64 7.06 -12.08
N LEU A 302 -12.69 7.29 -11.27
CA LEU A 302 -12.59 7.90 -9.94
C LEU A 302 -11.86 7.01 -8.93
N ALA A 303 -12.08 5.69 -9.02
CA ALA A 303 -11.36 4.69 -8.24
C ALA A 303 -9.93 4.45 -8.75
N ARG A 304 -9.53 5.03 -9.90
CA ARG A 304 -8.32 4.69 -10.67
C ARG A 304 -7.63 5.90 -11.29
N TRP A 305 -7.42 6.98 -10.54
CA TRP A 305 -6.61 8.09 -11.08
C TRP A 305 -5.17 7.66 -11.49
N TRP A 306 -4.73 6.45 -11.15
CA TRP A 306 -3.51 5.81 -11.67
C TRP A 306 -3.42 5.60 -13.18
N SER A 307 -4.51 5.72 -13.94
CA SER A 307 -4.50 5.60 -15.40
C SER A 307 -4.18 6.93 -16.12
N GLN A 308 -4.17 8.07 -15.41
CA GLN A 308 -3.87 9.37 -15.98
C GLN A 308 -2.56 9.93 -15.42
N ALA A 309 -1.43 9.52 -16.02
CA ALA A 309 -0.30 10.44 -16.11
C ALA A 309 -0.64 11.51 -17.17
N PRO A 310 -0.18 12.77 -17.05
CA PRO A 310 -0.37 13.76 -18.10
C PRO A 310 0.15 13.22 -19.43
N ARG A 311 -0.61 13.43 -20.51
CA ARG A 311 -0.09 13.30 -21.88
C ARG A 311 1.14 14.20 -21.94
N ASN A 312 2.34 13.62 -22.05
CA ASN A 312 3.67 14.23 -22.21
C ASN A 312 3.88 15.63 -21.58
N PRO A 313 4.92 15.86 -20.76
CA PRO A 313 5.33 17.24 -20.50
C PRO A 313 5.55 17.93 -21.87
N PRO A 314 5.13 19.21 -22.04
CA PRO A 314 5.43 19.92 -23.27
C PRO A 314 6.93 19.80 -23.52
N SER A 315 7.29 19.33 -24.71
CA SER A 315 8.67 19.33 -25.16
C SER A 315 9.23 20.72 -24.90
N SER A 316 10.32 20.80 -24.15
CA SER A 316 11.11 22.01 -24.01
C SER A 316 11.85 22.24 -25.33
N ASP A 317 11.10 22.59 -26.36
CA ASP A 317 11.58 23.09 -27.64
C ASP A 317 10.57 24.12 -28.14
N SER A 318 10.78 25.37 -27.73
CA SER A 318 10.58 26.60 -28.53
C SER A 318 11.12 27.82 -27.79
#